data_AF-A0A7X8UXS8-F1
#
_entry.id   AF-A0A7X8UXS8-F1
#
_cell.length_a   1.000
_cell.length_b   1.000
_cell.length_c   1.000
_cell.angle_alpha   90.00
_cell.angle_beta   90.00
_cell.angle_gamma   90.00
#
_symmetry.space_group_name_H-M   'P 1'
#
loop_
_entity.id
_entity.type
_entity.pdbx_description
1 polymer ?
#
loop_
_entity_poly.entity_id
_entity_poly.type
_entity_poly.pdbx_seq_one_letter_code
_entity_poly.pdbx_strand_id
1 'polypeptide(L)'
;MEYAALTFWMAVIVFTALGVHKIWSSLVQPKVVNSILLPGTLVAQLGYVLGLLITGGTVDNTALIKDDDSGEPQTGKDPKTQVPIVGTIVIALLPMVGCAVAIGVVSGYWGTGILAEMATSSDRKLGLPSSLPLFFSMLHGCIDLVQLLLNVLQRSNLSDWRTVLFLYLVVCLTVRMAPLTGNIRGALGALLIFGVLAFLLGQISPATTESLSGAWPLITFCVAVLLLLLMVSLIIKGGVGLIRILSHQG
;
A
#
# COMPACT_ATOMS: atom_id res chain seq x y z
N MET A 1 6.42 18.73 -11.56
CA MET A 1 6.26 18.51 -10.11
C MET A 1 5.32 17.35 -9.79
N GLU A 2 4.25 17.13 -10.56
CA GLU A 2 3.25 16.08 -10.31
C GLU A 2 3.84 14.65 -10.24
N TYR A 3 4.72 14.27 -11.17
CA TYR A 3 5.39 12.95 -11.17
C TYR A 3 6.30 12.72 -9.95
N ALA A 4 6.96 13.77 -9.47
CA ALA A 4 7.78 13.70 -8.27
C ALA A 4 6.89 13.53 -7.02
N ALA A 5 5.78 14.27 -6.95
CA ALA A 5 4.79 14.11 -5.89
C ALA A 5 4.20 12.70 -5.89
N LEU A 6 3.82 12.17 -7.05
CA LEU A 6 3.35 10.80 -7.20
C LEU A 6 4.34 9.79 -6.62
N THR A 7 5.60 9.88 -7.03
CA THR A 7 6.67 8.97 -6.58
C THR A 7 6.87 9.04 -5.07
N PHE A 8 6.83 10.25 -4.52
CA PHE A 8 6.90 10.47 -3.08
C PHE A 8 5.72 9.84 -2.33
N TRP A 9 4.48 10.03 -2.80
CA TRP A 9 3.31 9.45 -2.15
C TRP A 9 3.22 7.94 -2.31
N MET A 10 3.70 7.39 -3.42
CA MET A 10 3.89 5.94 -3.55
C MET A 10 4.90 5.40 -2.55
N ALA A 11 6.00 6.12 -2.29
CA ALA A 11 6.92 5.76 -1.23
C ALA A 11 6.25 5.84 0.15
N VAL A 12 5.45 6.88 0.43
CA VAL A 12 4.67 6.99 1.66
C VAL A 12 3.72 5.79 1.83
N ILE A 13 2.99 5.39 0.77
CA ILE A 13 2.13 4.20 0.77
C ILE A 13 2.94 2.96 1.15
N VAL A 14 4.05 2.71 0.45
CA VAL A 14 4.88 1.52 0.66
C VAL A 14 5.47 1.47 2.08
N PHE A 15 6.03 2.58 2.57
CA PHE A 15 6.61 2.63 3.91
C PHE A 15 5.56 2.56 5.02
N THR A 16 4.39 3.17 4.81
CA THR A 16 3.30 3.09 5.77
C THR A 16 2.72 1.68 5.82
N ALA A 17 2.54 1.03 4.67
CA ALA A 17 2.12 -0.37 4.58
C ALA A 17 3.11 -1.30 5.32
N LEU A 18 4.42 -1.12 5.11
CA LEU A 18 5.46 -1.84 5.85
C LEU A 18 5.37 -1.59 7.37
N GLY A 19 5.15 -0.34 7.78
CA GLY A 19 4.98 0.05 9.17
C GLY A 19 3.78 -0.63 9.82
N VAL A 20 2.62 -0.58 9.16
CA VAL A 20 1.38 -1.23 9.61
C VAL A 20 1.59 -2.74 9.75
N HIS A 21 2.11 -3.41 8.71
CA HIS A 21 2.38 -4.84 8.76
C HIS A 21 3.32 -5.22 9.90
N LYS A 22 4.43 -4.48 10.09
CA LYS A 22 5.39 -4.74 11.17
C LYS A 22 4.78 -4.54 12.56
N ILE A 23 3.91 -3.54 12.73
CA ILE A 23 3.22 -3.32 14.00
C ILE A 23 2.24 -4.46 14.25
N TRP A 24 1.44 -4.84 13.26
CA TRP A 24 0.45 -5.92 13.39
C TRP A 24 1.11 -7.25 13.74
N SER A 25 2.17 -7.64 13.03
CA SER A 25 2.94 -8.86 13.33
C SER A 25 3.68 -8.81 14.68
N SER A 26 3.82 -7.63 15.30
CA SER A 26 4.34 -7.49 16.67
C SER A 26 3.25 -7.56 17.75
N LEU A 27 1.99 -7.30 17.39
CA LEU A 27 0.84 -7.31 18.29
C LEU A 27 0.11 -8.65 18.29
N VAL A 28 0.00 -9.28 17.12
CA VAL A 28 -0.72 -10.52 16.87
C VAL A 28 0.24 -11.51 16.20
N GLN A 29 0.02 -12.81 16.42
CA GLN A 29 0.81 -13.86 15.77
C GLN A 29 0.86 -13.64 14.24
N PRO A 30 2.05 -13.68 13.61
CA PRO A 30 2.21 -13.44 12.17
C PRO A 30 1.29 -14.30 11.29
N LYS A 31 1.04 -15.57 11.68
CA LYS A 31 0.08 -16.48 11.03
C LYS A 31 -1.32 -15.86 10.89
N VAL A 32 -1.84 -15.24 11.95
CA VAL A 32 -3.18 -14.64 11.96
C VAL A 32 -3.22 -13.40 11.09
N VAL A 33 -2.19 -12.55 11.20
CA VAL A 33 -2.06 -11.36 10.35
C VAL A 33 -2.02 -11.76 8.88
N ASN A 34 -1.23 -12.77 8.54
CA ASN A 34 -1.10 -13.27 7.17
C ASN A 34 -2.39 -13.92 6.65
N SER A 35 -3.15 -14.60 7.52
CA SER A 35 -4.47 -15.15 7.22
C SER A 35 -5.51 -14.05 6.92
N ILE A 36 -5.57 -13.00 7.73
CA ILE A 36 -6.47 -11.86 7.50
C ILE A 36 -6.11 -11.12 6.21
N LEU A 37 -4.82 -11.04 5.89
CA LEU A 37 -4.33 -10.37 4.68
C LEU A 37 -4.31 -11.28 3.43
N LEU A 38 -4.90 -12.47 3.50
CA LEU A 38 -4.87 -13.47 2.41
C LEU A 38 -5.29 -12.94 1.04
N PRO A 39 -6.39 -12.18 0.89
CA PRO A 39 -6.79 -11.65 -0.41
C PRO A 39 -5.70 -10.79 -1.06
N GLY A 40 -5.04 -9.94 -0.25
CA GLY A 40 -3.92 -9.13 -0.72
C GLY A 40 -2.69 -9.97 -1.01
N THR A 41 -2.42 -11.00 -0.20
CA THR A 41 -1.31 -11.95 -0.43
C THR A 41 -1.46 -12.65 -1.78
N LEU A 42 -2.66 -13.12 -2.11
CA LEU A 42 -2.95 -13.78 -3.38
C LEU A 42 -2.61 -12.87 -4.57
N VAL A 43 -3.08 -11.63 -4.55
CA VAL A 43 -2.81 -10.66 -5.62
C VAL A 43 -1.32 -10.35 -5.72
N ALA A 44 -0.65 -10.13 -4.58
CA ALA A 44 0.79 -9.88 -4.56
C ALA A 44 1.60 -11.07 -5.11
N GLN A 45 1.24 -12.30 -4.74
CA GLN A 45 1.89 -13.51 -5.25
C GLN A 45 1.64 -13.73 -6.74
N LEU A 46 0.42 -13.49 -7.23
CA LEU A 46 0.13 -13.54 -8.66
C LEU A 46 0.99 -12.53 -9.43
N GLY A 47 1.11 -11.30 -8.92
CA GLY A 47 2.04 -10.31 -9.47
C GLY A 47 3.48 -10.81 -9.49
N TYR A 48 3.95 -11.41 -8.38
CA TYR A 48 5.30 -11.97 -8.30
C TYR A 48 5.54 -13.09 -9.34
N VAL A 49 4.60 -14.03 -9.48
CA VAL A 49 4.68 -15.14 -10.45
C VAL A 49 4.72 -14.59 -11.87
N LEU A 50 3.85 -13.63 -12.21
CA LEU A 50 3.88 -12.95 -13.50
C LEU A 50 5.23 -12.25 -13.73
N GLY A 51 5.81 -11.65 -12.69
CA GLY A 51 7.13 -11.03 -12.76
C GLY A 51 8.24 -12.03 -13.08
N LEU A 52 8.20 -13.22 -12.47
CA LEU A 52 9.13 -14.30 -12.79
C LEU A 52 8.97 -14.77 -14.23
N LEU A 53 7.74 -14.98 -14.70
CA LEU A 53 7.48 -15.46 -16.06
C LEU A 53 7.95 -14.45 -17.12
N ILE A 54 7.67 -13.16 -16.92
CA ILE A 54 8.12 -12.09 -17.84
C ILE A 54 9.65 -11.99 -17.90
N THR A 55 10.33 -12.28 -16.78
CA THR A 55 11.80 -12.16 -16.67
C THR A 55 12.55 -13.46 -17.00
N GLY A 56 11.82 -14.50 -17.43
CA GLY A 56 12.38 -15.80 -17.80
C GLY A 56 12.91 -16.61 -16.61
N GLY A 57 12.44 -16.30 -15.39
CA GLY A 57 12.76 -17.04 -14.17
C GLY A 57 11.88 -18.30 -14.02
N THR A 58 12.37 -19.28 -13.26
CA THR A 58 11.59 -20.48 -12.91
C THR A 58 10.66 -20.20 -11.73
N VAL A 59 9.44 -20.74 -11.80
CA VAL A 59 8.47 -20.69 -10.69
C VAL A 59 8.66 -21.95 -9.86
N ASP A 60 9.52 -21.87 -8.84
CA ASP A 60 9.76 -22.99 -7.92
C ASP A 60 8.91 -22.81 -6.65
N ASN A 61 8.02 -23.78 -6.39
CA ASN A 61 7.23 -23.95 -5.15
C ASN A 61 6.67 -22.64 -4.54
N THR A 62 5.63 -22.06 -5.16
CA THR A 62 4.88 -20.96 -4.55
C THR A 62 3.90 -21.49 -3.52
N ALA A 63 4.14 -21.22 -2.24
CA ALA A 63 3.23 -21.55 -1.15
C ALA A 63 2.56 -20.27 -0.60
N LEU A 64 1.23 -20.31 -0.48
CA LEU A 64 0.39 -19.20 -0.02
C LEU A 64 0.54 -18.91 1.48
N ILE A 65 0.57 -19.98 2.26
CA ILE A 65 0.82 -19.98 3.71
C ILE A 65 1.79 -21.13 3.96
N LYS A 66 2.83 -20.85 4.74
CA LYS A 66 3.70 -21.90 5.26
C LYS A 66 3.23 -22.35 6.64
N ASP A 67 3.46 -23.63 6.97
CA ASP A 67 3.23 -24.17 8.31
C ASP A 67 4.22 -23.65 9.37
N ASP A 68 5.21 -22.83 8.98
CA ASP A 68 6.15 -22.21 9.91
C ASP A 68 5.52 -21.07 10.69
N ASP A 69 6.11 -20.72 11.83
CA ASP A 69 5.58 -19.72 12.78
C ASP A 69 5.41 -18.30 12.19
N SER A 70 6.02 -18.02 11.03
CA SER A 70 5.85 -16.74 10.32
C SER A 70 4.58 -16.71 9.47
N GLY A 71 4.19 -17.84 8.87
CA GLY A 71 3.11 -17.90 7.89
C GLY A 71 3.33 -16.99 6.67
N GLU A 72 4.55 -16.51 6.43
CA GLU A 72 4.85 -15.62 5.31
C GLU A 72 4.81 -16.38 3.97
N PRO A 73 4.41 -15.72 2.86
CA PRO A 73 4.59 -16.21 1.51
C PRO A 73 5.99 -16.76 1.25
N GLN A 74 6.11 -17.98 0.72
CA GLN A 74 7.38 -18.41 0.15
C GLN A 74 7.46 -18.02 -1.32
N THR A 75 8.40 -17.14 -1.61
CA THR A 75 8.99 -16.95 -2.93
C THR A 75 10.34 -17.67 -2.93
N GLY A 76 10.65 -18.46 -3.96
CA GLY A 76 11.87 -19.28 -4.02
C GLY A 76 13.14 -18.53 -3.58
N LYS A 77 14.01 -19.22 -2.82
CA LYS A 77 15.14 -18.61 -2.08
C LYS A 77 16.19 -17.90 -2.94
N ASP A 78 16.19 -18.11 -4.24
CA ASP A 78 17.01 -17.36 -5.19
C ASP A 78 16.26 -17.29 -6.52
N PRO A 79 15.57 -16.18 -6.84
CA PRO A 79 15.02 -16.01 -8.17
C PRO A 79 16.21 -15.94 -9.15
N LYS A 80 16.49 -17.05 -9.84
CA LYS A 80 17.43 -17.09 -10.96
C LYS A 80 16.81 -16.34 -12.14
N THR A 81 16.83 -15.01 -12.07
CA THR A 81 16.48 -14.16 -13.21
C THR A 81 17.60 -14.20 -14.23
N GLN A 82 17.25 -14.36 -15.51
CA GLN A 82 18.22 -14.29 -16.61
C GLN A 82 18.84 -12.89 -16.74
N VAL A 83 18.14 -11.85 -16.27
CA VAL A 83 18.63 -10.45 -16.24
C VAL A 83 18.67 -9.97 -14.78
N PRO A 84 19.84 -9.97 -14.10
CA PRO A 84 19.91 -9.85 -12.64
C PRO A 84 19.46 -8.49 -12.09
N ILE A 85 19.66 -7.40 -12.84
CA ILE A 85 19.29 -6.06 -12.37
C ILE A 85 17.84 -5.71 -12.76
N VAL A 86 17.51 -5.78 -14.06
CA VAL A 86 16.16 -5.43 -14.53
C VAL A 86 15.12 -6.44 -14.03
N GLY A 87 15.47 -7.73 -13.98
CA GLY A 87 14.56 -8.77 -13.53
C GLY A 87 14.15 -8.61 -12.06
N THR A 88 15.09 -8.28 -11.17
CA THR A 88 14.79 -8.06 -9.75
C THR A 88 13.89 -6.84 -9.51
N ILE A 89 14.04 -5.79 -10.31
CA ILE A 89 13.16 -4.61 -10.27
C ILE A 89 11.75 -4.97 -10.74
N VAL A 90 11.62 -5.65 -11.89
CA VAL A 90 10.31 -6.05 -12.45
C VAL A 90 9.57 -6.97 -11.48
N ILE A 91 10.26 -7.95 -10.90
CA ILE A 91 9.71 -8.86 -9.90
C ILE A 91 9.27 -8.12 -8.63
N ALA A 92 10.01 -7.09 -8.20
CA ALA A 92 9.61 -6.28 -7.04
C ALA A 92 8.42 -5.34 -7.35
N LEU A 93 8.30 -4.87 -8.59
CA LEU A 93 7.31 -3.89 -9.00
C LEU A 93 5.95 -4.52 -9.31
N LEU A 94 5.93 -5.72 -9.91
CA LEU A 94 4.68 -6.35 -10.33
C LEU A 94 3.68 -6.65 -9.20
N PRO A 95 4.09 -7.13 -8.02
CA PRO A 95 3.18 -7.29 -6.88
C PRO A 95 2.48 -5.98 -6.48
N MET A 96 3.24 -4.88 -6.45
CA MET A 96 2.71 -3.55 -6.12
C MET A 96 1.72 -3.07 -7.20
N VAL A 97 2.06 -3.26 -8.48
CA VAL A 97 1.16 -2.94 -9.60
C VAL A 97 -0.09 -3.81 -9.56
N GLY A 98 0.03 -5.11 -9.30
CA GLY A 98 -1.10 -6.01 -9.15
C GLY A 98 -2.06 -5.55 -8.04
N CYS A 99 -1.51 -5.16 -6.88
CA CYS A 99 -2.31 -4.60 -5.79
C CYS A 99 -2.96 -3.27 -6.19
N ALA A 100 -2.23 -2.36 -6.85
CA ALA A 100 -2.78 -1.08 -7.32
C ALA A 100 -3.93 -1.27 -8.32
N VAL A 101 -3.76 -2.17 -9.30
CA VAL A 101 -4.80 -2.53 -10.28
C VAL A 101 -6.01 -3.15 -9.58
N ALA A 102 -5.79 -4.09 -8.66
CA ALA A 102 -6.88 -4.70 -7.89
C ALA A 102 -7.64 -3.67 -7.05
N ILE A 103 -6.94 -2.72 -6.41
CA ILE A 103 -7.57 -1.61 -5.69
C ILE A 103 -8.41 -0.76 -6.65
N GLY A 104 -7.88 -0.42 -7.83
CA GLY A 104 -8.61 0.30 -8.87
C GLY A 104 -9.90 -0.41 -9.28
N VAL A 105 -9.83 -1.70 -9.58
CA VAL A 105 -10.99 -2.53 -9.93
C VAL A 105 -12.01 -2.58 -8.79
N VAL A 106 -11.59 -2.93 -7.58
CA VAL A 106 -12.46 -3.03 -6.40
C VAL A 106 -13.12 -1.69 -6.08
N SER A 107 -12.39 -0.59 -6.25
CA SER A 107 -12.92 0.78 -6.08
C SER A 107 -13.95 1.15 -7.15
N GLY A 108 -13.78 0.73 -8.39
CA GLY A 108 -14.74 0.98 -9.47
C GLY A 108 -16.05 0.20 -9.31
N TYR A 109 -16.01 -0.99 -8.72
CA TYR A 109 -17.21 -1.81 -8.53
C TYR A 109 -17.99 -1.48 -7.25
N TRP A 110 -17.30 -1.28 -6.12
CA TRP A 110 -17.94 -1.14 -4.80
C TRP A 110 -17.57 0.14 -4.05
N GLY A 111 -16.51 0.83 -4.47
CA GLY A 111 -15.96 1.99 -3.77
C GLY A 111 -16.40 3.35 -4.31
N THR A 112 -17.18 3.41 -5.39
CA THR A 112 -17.45 4.67 -6.13
C THR A 112 -18.05 5.76 -5.26
N GLY A 113 -18.97 5.43 -4.34
CA GLY A 113 -19.55 6.39 -3.40
C GLY A 113 -18.50 7.00 -2.45
N ILE A 114 -17.72 6.14 -1.78
CA ILE A 114 -16.66 6.57 -0.86
C ILE A 114 -15.59 7.39 -1.60
N LEU A 115 -15.17 6.94 -2.78
CA LEU A 115 -14.17 7.65 -3.58
C LEU A 115 -14.69 9.00 -4.09
N ALA A 116 -15.96 9.09 -4.48
CA ALA A 116 -16.56 10.35 -4.93
C ALA A 116 -16.64 11.39 -3.80
N GLU A 117 -17.03 10.97 -2.59
CA GLU A 117 -17.03 11.85 -1.41
C GLU A 117 -15.62 12.30 -1.01
N MET A 118 -14.65 11.39 -1.10
CA MET A 118 -13.23 11.72 -0.87
C MET A 118 -12.71 12.68 -1.94
N ALA A 119 -13.06 12.50 -3.21
CA ALA A 119 -12.61 13.31 -4.34
C ALA A 119 -13.19 14.72 -4.31
N THR A 120 -14.48 14.87 -3.97
CA THR A 120 -15.16 16.18 -3.88
C THR A 120 -14.64 17.02 -2.72
N SER A 121 -14.15 16.38 -1.65
CA SER A 121 -13.60 17.05 -0.48
C SER A 121 -12.08 17.23 -0.55
N SER A 122 -11.38 16.40 -1.35
CA SER A 122 -9.94 16.50 -1.62
C SER A 122 -9.66 17.27 -2.91
N ASP A 123 -9.93 18.56 -2.93
CA ASP A 123 -9.38 19.45 -3.96
C ASP A 123 -7.84 19.64 -3.79
N ARG A 124 -7.27 19.01 -2.75
CA ARG A 124 -5.83 18.98 -2.47
C ARG A 124 -5.16 17.82 -3.20
N LYS A 125 -4.61 18.11 -4.38
CA LYS A 125 -3.48 17.30 -4.89
C LYS A 125 -2.37 17.33 -3.83
N LEU A 126 -1.94 16.16 -3.38
CA LEU A 126 -0.91 16.05 -2.36
C LEU A 126 0.44 16.51 -2.92
N GLY A 127 0.81 17.77 -2.66
CA GLY A 127 2.04 18.39 -3.15
C GLY A 127 3.30 18.00 -2.38
N LEU A 128 4.47 18.31 -2.95
CA LEU A 128 5.75 18.20 -2.25
C LEU A 128 6.04 19.48 -1.46
N PRO A 129 6.51 19.39 -0.20
CA PRO A 129 6.90 20.56 0.56
C PRO A 129 8.25 21.08 0.03
N SER A 130 8.29 22.33 -0.42
CA SER A 130 9.53 23.01 -0.83
C SER A 130 10.16 23.86 0.28
N SER A 131 9.48 23.98 1.43
CA SER A 131 9.92 24.76 2.59
C SER A 131 9.46 24.11 3.89
N LEU A 132 10.11 24.47 5.00
CA LEU A 132 9.78 23.95 6.33
C LEU A 132 8.32 24.25 6.76
N PRO A 133 7.75 25.46 6.52
CA PRO A 133 6.34 25.71 6.79
C PRO A 133 5.38 24.83 5.98
N LEU A 134 5.72 24.57 4.70
CA LEU A 134 4.95 23.67 3.85
C LEU A 134 5.04 22.22 4.33
N PHE A 135 6.16 21.79 4.91
CA PHE A 135 6.29 20.48 5.53
C PHE A 135 5.31 20.30 6.71
N PHE A 136 5.26 21.25 7.63
CA PHE A 136 4.27 21.19 8.72
C PHE A 136 2.83 21.28 8.20
N SER A 137 2.58 22.09 7.16
CA SER A 137 1.26 22.16 6.52
C SER A 137 0.87 20.82 5.89
N MET A 138 1.83 20.12 5.28
CA MET A 138 1.64 18.77 4.75
C MET A 138 1.29 17.77 5.86
N LEU A 139 1.97 17.82 7.01
CA LEU A 139 1.64 16.96 8.16
C LEU A 139 0.21 17.20 8.68
N HIS A 140 -0.20 18.47 8.80
CA HIS A 140 -1.59 18.79 9.13
C HIS A 140 -2.55 18.27 8.05
N GLY A 141 -2.19 18.42 6.77
CA GLY A 141 -2.95 17.87 5.66
C GLY A 141 -3.11 16.35 5.72
N CYS A 142 -2.12 15.61 6.24
CA CYS A 142 -2.24 14.17 6.49
C CYS A 142 -3.28 13.87 7.59
N ILE A 143 -3.35 14.69 8.64
CA ILE A 143 -4.34 14.54 9.72
C ILE A 143 -5.74 14.88 9.19
N ASP A 144 -5.88 16.00 8.46
CA ASP A 144 -7.14 16.40 7.80
C ASP A 144 -7.65 15.28 6.88
N LEU A 145 -6.74 14.62 6.16
CA LEU A 145 -7.06 13.53 5.25
C LEU A 145 -7.60 12.30 6.00
N VAL A 146 -7.02 11.96 7.15
CA VAL A 146 -7.53 10.89 8.01
C VAL A 146 -8.89 11.26 8.61
N GLN A 147 -9.07 12.50 9.04
CA GLN A 147 -10.36 13.00 9.54
C GLN A 147 -11.43 12.96 8.45
N LEU A 148 -11.09 13.36 7.23
CA LEU A 148 -11.98 13.28 6.08
C LEU A 148 -12.40 11.83 5.82
N LEU A 149 -11.45 10.89 5.80
CA LEU A 149 -11.77 9.47 5.64
C LEU A 149 -12.71 8.99 6.75
N LEU A 150 -12.45 9.33 8.01
CA LEU A 150 -13.34 8.96 9.12
C LEU A 150 -14.75 9.54 8.95
N ASN A 151 -14.87 10.80 8.52
CA ASN A 151 -16.16 11.44 8.27
C ASN A 151 -16.91 10.75 7.13
N VAL A 152 -16.22 10.38 6.04
CA VAL A 152 -16.81 9.63 4.93
C VAL A 152 -17.25 8.24 5.40
N LEU A 153 -16.42 7.54 6.19
CA LEU A 153 -16.77 6.23 6.74
C LEU A 153 -17.99 6.29 7.68
N GLN A 154 -18.10 7.33 8.50
CA GLN A 154 -19.24 7.55 9.39
C GLN A 154 -20.54 7.82 8.63
N ARG A 155 -20.47 8.50 7.48
CA ARG A 155 -21.63 8.76 6.61
C ARG A 155 -21.96 7.57 5.72
N SER A 156 -20.97 6.72 5.43
CA SER A 156 -21.15 5.52 4.63
C SER A 156 -22.02 4.49 5.36
N ASN A 157 -22.79 3.73 4.60
CA ASN A 157 -23.63 2.67 5.16
C ASN A 157 -22.78 1.44 5.50
N LEU A 158 -22.17 1.42 6.69
CA LEU A 158 -21.39 0.27 7.18
C LEU A 158 -22.25 -0.97 7.47
N SER A 159 -23.58 -0.86 7.41
CA SER A 159 -24.46 -2.02 7.47
C SER A 159 -24.57 -2.74 6.12
N ASP A 160 -24.17 -2.10 5.01
CA ASP A 160 -24.07 -2.77 3.72
C ASP A 160 -22.81 -3.63 3.67
N TRP A 161 -23.00 -4.93 3.47
CA TRP A 161 -21.91 -5.90 3.37
C TRP A 161 -20.95 -5.57 2.23
N ARG A 162 -21.42 -4.90 1.16
CA ARG A 162 -20.57 -4.49 0.03
C ARG A 162 -19.55 -3.45 0.45
N THR A 163 -19.98 -2.47 1.25
CA THR A 163 -19.10 -1.44 1.80
C THR A 163 -18.07 -2.05 2.75
N VAL A 164 -18.51 -2.96 3.62
CA VAL A 164 -17.59 -3.68 4.53
C VAL A 164 -16.58 -4.52 3.74
N LEU A 165 -17.02 -5.25 2.72
CA LEU A 165 -16.14 -6.05 1.87
C LEU A 165 -15.15 -5.17 1.11
N PHE A 166 -15.60 -4.04 0.55
CA PHE A 166 -14.76 -3.07 -0.12
C PHE A 166 -13.64 -2.56 0.80
N LEU A 167 -14.00 -2.11 2.01
CA LEU A 167 -13.03 -1.62 2.99
C LEU A 167 -12.05 -2.70 3.42
N TYR A 168 -12.54 -3.91 3.67
CA TYR A 168 -11.71 -5.06 3.98
C TYR A 168 -10.69 -5.34 2.86
N LEU A 169 -11.14 -5.44 1.60
CA LEU A 169 -10.27 -5.70 0.46
C LEU A 169 -9.23 -4.59 0.27
N VAL A 170 -9.62 -3.32 0.37
CA VAL A 170 -8.70 -2.18 0.28
C VAL A 170 -7.66 -2.25 1.39
N VAL A 171 -8.05 -2.54 2.63
CA VAL A 171 -7.10 -2.71 3.74
C VAL A 171 -6.13 -3.85 3.44
N CYS A 172 -6.62 -5.02 3.02
CA CYS A 172 -5.76 -6.16 2.67
C CYS A 172 -4.78 -5.81 1.55
N LEU A 173 -5.25 -5.17 0.48
CA LEU A 173 -4.45 -4.82 -0.69
C LEU A 173 -3.43 -3.73 -0.39
N THR A 174 -3.82 -2.67 0.33
CA THR A 174 -2.94 -1.55 0.69
C THR A 174 -1.83 -2.00 1.64
N VAL A 175 -2.14 -2.81 2.66
CA VAL A 175 -1.12 -3.37 3.56
C VAL A 175 -0.18 -4.31 2.81
N ARG A 176 -0.67 -5.05 1.81
CA ARG A 176 0.14 -5.93 0.95
C ARG A 176 0.87 -5.23 -0.21
N MET A 177 0.74 -3.90 -0.35
CA MET A 177 1.67 -3.11 -1.17
C MET A 177 3.06 -3.01 -0.53
N ALA A 178 3.19 -3.40 0.75
CA ALA A 178 4.49 -3.58 1.38
C ALA A 178 5.32 -4.62 0.61
N PRO A 179 6.56 -4.30 0.19
CA PRO A 179 7.42 -5.26 -0.47
C PRO A 179 7.70 -6.45 0.45
N LEU A 180 7.81 -7.63 -0.15
CA LEU A 180 8.16 -8.85 0.54
C LEU A 180 9.50 -8.68 1.29
N THR A 181 9.58 -9.29 2.48
CA THR A 181 10.71 -9.19 3.40
C THR A 181 12.02 -9.56 2.69
N GLY A 182 13.04 -8.71 2.83
CA GLY A 182 14.39 -8.96 2.25
C GLY A 182 14.76 -8.13 1.01
N ASN A 183 13.83 -7.40 0.37
CA ASN A 183 14.15 -6.62 -0.83
C ASN A 183 13.70 -5.14 -0.79
N ILE A 184 13.90 -4.45 0.34
CA ILE A 184 13.56 -3.01 0.47
C ILE A 184 14.37 -2.16 -0.53
N ARG A 185 15.64 -2.52 -0.79
CA ARG A 185 16.48 -1.83 -1.77
C ARG A 185 15.91 -1.95 -3.18
N GLY A 186 15.44 -3.14 -3.57
CA GLY A 186 14.77 -3.35 -4.86
C GLY A 186 13.45 -2.60 -4.95
N ALA A 187 12.65 -2.55 -3.87
CA ALA A 187 11.41 -1.78 -3.84
C ALA A 187 11.65 -0.27 -4.00
N LEU A 188 12.66 0.28 -3.33
CA LEU A 188 13.08 1.68 -3.50
C LEU A 188 13.57 1.97 -4.93
N GLY A 189 14.39 1.07 -5.49
CA GLY A 189 14.82 1.16 -6.88
C GLY A 189 13.64 1.11 -7.86
N ALA A 190 12.68 0.22 -7.62
CA ALA A 190 11.47 0.08 -8.41
C ALA A 190 10.59 1.33 -8.34
N LEU A 191 10.42 1.93 -7.16
CA LEU A 191 9.68 3.19 -7.01
C LEU A 191 10.35 4.35 -7.75
N LEU A 192 11.68 4.46 -7.66
CA LEU A 192 12.43 5.49 -8.37
C LEU A 192 12.28 5.32 -9.88
N ILE A 193 12.48 4.10 -10.38
CA ILE A 193 12.34 3.77 -11.80
C ILE A 193 10.91 4.02 -12.28
N PHE A 194 9.91 3.64 -11.50
CA PHE A 194 8.50 3.94 -11.80
C PHE A 194 8.28 5.44 -11.97
N GLY A 195 8.81 6.27 -11.05
CA GLY A 195 8.71 7.73 -11.14
C GLY A 195 9.36 8.30 -12.40
N VAL A 196 10.56 7.81 -12.75
CA VAL A 196 11.28 8.22 -13.97
C VAL A 196 10.51 7.79 -15.23
N LEU A 197 10.02 6.56 -15.27
CA LEU A 197 9.23 6.06 -16.39
C LEU A 197 7.93 6.84 -16.56
N ALA A 198 7.21 7.10 -15.47
CA ALA A 198 5.99 7.90 -15.48
C ALA A 198 6.27 9.32 -16.02
N PHE A 199 7.37 9.94 -15.61
CA PHE A 199 7.80 11.23 -16.14
C PHE A 199 8.08 11.17 -17.65
N LEU A 200 8.85 10.19 -18.12
CA LEU A 200 9.19 10.05 -19.55
C LEU A 200 7.94 9.79 -20.41
N LEU A 201 7.05 8.90 -19.97
CA LEU A 201 5.79 8.62 -20.65
C LEU A 201 4.86 9.83 -20.66
N GLY A 202 4.90 10.65 -19.61
CA GLY A 202 4.20 11.92 -19.51
C GLY A 202 4.68 12.97 -20.52
N GLN A 203 5.96 12.95 -20.88
CA GLN A 203 6.50 13.86 -21.92
C GLN A 203 6.10 13.43 -23.33
N ILE A 204 5.90 12.12 -23.55
CA ILE A 204 5.62 11.56 -24.88
C ILE A 204 4.11 11.55 -25.18
N SER A 205 3.26 11.32 -24.17
CA SER A 205 1.82 11.13 -24.37
C SER A 205 0.99 11.98 -23.41
N PRO A 206 0.14 12.91 -23.93
CA PRO A 206 -0.77 13.69 -23.10
C PRO A 206 -1.82 12.82 -22.40
N ALA A 207 -2.20 11.67 -22.98
CA ALA A 207 -3.12 10.71 -22.37
C ALA A 207 -2.61 10.16 -21.02
N THR A 208 -1.28 10.09 -20.84
CA THR A 208 -0.66 9.69 -19.56
C THR A 208 -0.99 10.69 -18.46
N THR A 209 -1.03 11.99 -18.79
CA THR A 209 -1.31 13.06 -17.82
C THR A 209 -2.77 13.01 -17.37
N GLU A 210 -3.71 12.74 -18.28
CA GLU A 210 -5.13 12.57 -17.95
C GLU A 210 -5.36 11.33 -17.07
N SER A 211 -4.75 10.20 -17.43
CA SER A 211 -4.82 8.97 -16.63
C SER A 211 -4.26 9.19 -15.22
N LEU A 212 -3.15 9.92 -15.10
CA LEU A 212 -2.55 10.27 -13.82
C LEU A 212 -3.48 11.15 -12.98
N SER A 213 -4.16 12.11 -13.62
CA SER A 213 -5.12 12.98 -12.95
C SER A 213 -6.28 12.18 -12.32
N GLY A 214 -6.75 11.15 -13.03
CA GLY A 214 -7.79 10.23 -12.55
C GLY A 214 -7.32 9.27 -11.45
N ALA A 215 -6.01 9.01 -11.33
CA ALA A 215 -5.45 8.14 -10.29
C ALA A 215 -5.31 8.84 -8.93
N TRP A 216 -5.27 10.17 -8.88
CA TRP A 216 -5.04 10.92 -7.64
C TRP A 216 -6.04 10.66 -6.51
N PRO A 217 -7.37 10.58 -6.76
CA PRO A 217 -8.33 10.24 -5.72
C PRO A 217 -8.04 8.87 -5.09
N LEU A 218 -7.67 7.89 -5.92
CA LEU A 218 -7.34 6.54 -5.47
C LEU A 218 -6.09 6.55 -4.58
N ILE A 219 -5.04 7.25 -5.01
CA ILE A 219 -3.79 7.37 -4.25
C ILE A 219 -4.03 8.07 -2.92
N THR A 220 -4.77 9.19 -2.95
CA THR A 220 -5.13 9.97 -1.76
C THR A 220 -5.93 9.12 -0.78
N PHE A 221 -6.88 8.33 -1.29
CA PHE A 221 -7.64 7.37 -0.49
C PHE A 221 -6.74 6.29 0.12
N CYS A 222 -5.84 5.66 -0.65
CA CYS A 222 -4.89 4.67 -0.14
C CYS A 222 -3.99 5.25 0.96
N VAL A 223 -3.49 6.47 0.78
CA VAL A 223 -2.71 7.19 1.80
C VAL A 223 -3.55 7.40 3.06
N ALA A 224 -4.79 7.88 2.93
CA ALA A 224 -5.70 8.10 4.04
C ALA A 224 -5.94 6.82 4.85
N VAL A 225 -6.23 5.71 4.15
CA VAL A 225 -6.46 4.39 4.77
C VAL A 225 -5.22 3.93 5.52
N LEU A 226 -4.05 3.96 4.89
CA LEU A 226 -2.81 3.50 5.51
C LEU A 226 -2.40 4.36 6.72
N LEU A 227 -2.58 5.69 6.64
CA LEU A 227 -2.34 6.59 7.78
C LEU A 227 -3.31 6.31 8.93
N LEU A 228 -4.60 6.08 8.64
CA LEU A 228 -5.59 5.71 9.65
C LEU A 228 -5.19 4.38 10.33
N LEU A 229 -4.85 3.35 9.55
CA LEU A 229 -4.39 2.07 10.08
C LEU A 229 -3.14 2.23 10.94
N LEU A 230 -2.16 3.02 10.48
CA LEU A 230 -0.94 3.29 11.23
C LEU A 230 -1.24 3.98 12.56
N MET A 231 -2.06 5.04 12.54
CA MET A 231 -2.46 5.79 13.74
C MET A 231 -3.14 4.88 14.76
N VAL A 232 -4.15 4.12 14.33
CA VAL A 232 -4.86 3.15 15.20
C VAL A 232 -3.89 2.11 15.76
N SER A 233 -3.01 1.57 14.92
CA SER A 233 -2.03 0.55 15.34
C SER A 233 -1.03 1.08 16.37
N LEU A 234 -0.57 2.33 16.21
CA LEU A 234 0.33 2.98 17.16
C LEU A 234 -0.38 3.27 18.49
N ILE A 235 -1.64 3.73 18.46
CA ILE A 235 -2.44 3.96 19.68
C ILE A 235 -2.60 2.64 20.46
N ILE A 236 -2.99 1.55 19.78
CA ILE A 236 -3.13 0.23 20.41
C ILE A 236 -1.81 -0.23 21.01
N LYS A 237 -0.71 -0.15 20.24
CA LYS A 237 0.61 -0.57 20.72
C LYS A 237 1.10 0.25 21.91
N GLY A 238 0.89 1.57 21.86
CA GLY A 238 1.21 2.48 22.95
C GLY A 238 0.41 2.16 24.21
N GLY A 239 -0.90 1.94 24.07
CA GLY A 239 -1.79 1.56 25.18
C GLY A 239 -1.39 0.23 25.83
N VAL A 240 -1.13 -0.81 25.03
CA VAL A 240 -0.64 -2.11 25.55
C VAL A 240 0.69 -1.96 26.27
N GLY A 241 1.61 -1.14 25.73
CA GLY A 241 2.90 -0.85 26.37
C GLY A 241 2.74 -0.15 27.72
N LEU A 242 1.86 0.86 27.79
CA LEU A 242 1.58 1.58 29.03
C LEU A 242 0.99 0.67 30.11
N ILE A 243 0.01 -0.18 29.76
CA ILE A 243 -0.62 -1.12 30.70
C ILE A 243 0.42 -2.08 31.28
N ARG A 244 1.34 -2.62 30.45
CA ARG A 244 2.40 -3.54 30.92
C ARG A 244 3.37 -2.88 31.90
N ILE A 245 3.69 -1.60 31.69
CA ILE A 245 4.58 -0.85 32.59
C ILE A 245 3.88 -0.64 33.94
N LEU A 246 2.61 -0.24 33.92
CA LEU A 246 1.82 -0.02 35.13
C LEU A 246 1.60 -1.32 35.92
N SER A 247 1.37 -2.46 35.24
CA SER A 247 1.16 -3.74 35.91
C SER A 247 2.42 -4.36 36.52
N HIS A 248 3.62 -3.95 36.09
CA HIS A 248 4.88 -4.45 36.64
C HIS A 248 5.39 -3.65 37.84
N GLN A 249 4.81 -2.47 38.11
CA GLN A 249 5.20 -1.59 39.22
C GLN A 249 4.29 -1.67 40.45
N GLY A 250 3.20 -2.45 40.39
CA GLY A 250 2.28 -2.71 41.52
C GLY A 250 2.35 -4.17 41.96
#